data_AF-A0A434CJ30-F1
#
_entry.id   AF-A0A434CJ30-F1
#
_cell.length_a   1.000
_cell.length_b   1.000
_cell.length_c   1.000
_cell.angle_alpha   90.00
_cell.angle_beta   90.00
_cell.angle_gamma   90.00
#
_symmetry.space_group_name_H-M   'P 1'
#
loop_
_entity.id
_entity.type
_entity.pdbx_description
1 polymer ?
#
loop_
_entity_poly.entity_id
_entity_poly.type
_entity_poly.pdbx_seq_one_letter_code
_entity_poly.pdbx_strand_id
1 'polypeptide(L)' 'MIPAASFSGKRVSLFGLGGSGIATARALIEGGADVLAWDDNPESVAKAAIAGIATADLRGADWAKFSAFVLSPGVP' A
#
# COMPACT_ATOMS: atom_id res chain seq x y z
N MET A 1 3.22 -3.16 -15.15
CA MET A 1 3.96 -3.44 -13.91
C MET A 1 4.21 -4.95 -13.83
N ILE A 2 5.14 -5.44 -13.01
CA ILE A 2 5.27 -6.89 -12.77
C ILE A 2 4.34 -7.23 -11.58
N PRO A 3 3.32 -8.08 -11.75
CA PRO A 3 2.40 -8.42 -10.68
C PRO A 3 3.08 -9.20 -9.55
N ALA A 4 2.87 -8.77 -8.30
CA ALA A 4 3.39 -9.44 -7.11
C ALA A 4 2.44 -10.55 -6.62
N ALA A 5 2.32 -11.61 -7.42
CA ALA A 5 1.34 -12.68 -7.21
C ALA A 5 1.48 -13.47 -5.88
N SER A 6 2.63 -13.39 -5.20
CA SER A 6 2.85 -14.03 -3.88
C SER A 6 1.92 -13.53 -2.76
N PHE A 7 1.23 -12.40 -3.00
CA PHE A 7 0.25 -11.81 -2.09
C PHE A 7 -1.21 -11.97 -2.54
N SER A 8 -1.48 -12.80 -3.56
CA SER A 8 -2.84 -13.05 -4.02
C SER A 8 -3.76 -13.52 -2.87
N GLY A 9 -4.91 -12.86 -2.72
CA GLY A 9 -5.89 -13.12 -1.67
C GLY A 9 -5.48 -12.66 -0.27
N LYS A 10 -4.31 -12.02 -0.10
CA LYS A 10 -3.83 -11.51 1.17
C LYS A 10 -4.09 -10.02 1.28
N ARG A 11 -4.34 -9.56 2.50
CA ARG A 11 -4.41 -8.13 2.81
C ARG A 11 -3.02 -7.62 3.19
N VAL A 12 -2.57 -6.55 2.54
CA VAL A 12 -1.20 -6.02 2.68
C VAL A 12 -1.29 -4.53 3.03
N SER A 13 -0.63 -4.13 4.12
CA SER A 13 -0.45 -2.71 4.42
C SER A 13 0.79 -2.18 3.70
N LEU A 14 0.70 -0.96 3.18
CA LEU A 14 1.80 -0.28 2.48
C LEU A 14 1.99 1.12 3.07
N PHE A 15 3.17 1.41 3.60
CA PHE A 15 3.53 2.74 4.08
C PHE A 15 4.58 3.39 3.18
N GLY A 16 4.27 4.57 2.68
CA GLY A 16 5.08 5.34 1.74
C GLY A 16 4.51 5.29 0.32
N LEU A 17 4.09 6.46 -0.17
CA LEU A 17 3.43 6.70 -1.44
C LEU A 17 4.21 7.69 -2.34
N GLY A 18 5.48 7.94 -1.99
CA GLY A 18 6.42 8.76 -2.76
C GLY A 18 6.99 8.06 -4.01
N GLY A 19 8.31 8.12 -4.20
CA GLY A 19 8.98 7.81 -5.48
C GLY A 19 8.62 6.47 -6.15
N SER A 20 8.38 5.41 -5.37
CA SER A 20 7.97 4.10 -5.90
C SER A 20 6.68 3.55 -5.29
N GLY A 21 6.09 4.22 -4.30
CA GLY A 21 4.98 3.67 -3.52
C GLY A 21 3.73 3.36 -4.35
N ILE A 22 3.36 4.25 -5.27
CA ILE A 22 2.23 4.03 -6.20
C ILE A 22 2.49 2.82 -7.12
N ALA A 23 3.71 2.67 -7.62
CA ALA A 23 4.08 1.53 -8.45
C ALA A 23 4.01 0.23 -7.63
N THR A 24 4.51 0.24 -6.40
CA THR A 24 4.44 -0.89 -5.46
C THR A 24 2.99 -1.29 -5.17
N ALA A 25 2.11 -0.32 -4.87
CA ALA A 25 0.69 -0.57 -4.65
C ALA A 25 0.05 -1.25 -5.88
N ARG A 26 0.34 -0.76 -7.09
CA ARG A 26 -0.17 -1.35 -8.33
C ARG A 26 0.32 -2.77 -8.54
N ALA A 27 1.61 -3.05 -8.32
CA ALA A 27 2.15 -4.41 -8.44
C ALA A 27 1.45 -5.39 -7.49
N LEU A 28 1.16 -4.97 -6.24
CA LEU A 28 0.44 -5.77 -5.25
C LEU A 28 -1.03 -6.01 -5.67
N ILE A 29 -1.73 -4.95 -6.08
CA ILE A 29 -3.13 -5.03 -6.53
C ILE A 29 -3.26 -5.91 -7.78
N GLU A 30 -2.41 -5.70 -8.80
CA GLU A 30 -2.36 -6.53 -10.01
C GLU A 30 -1.97 -7.98 -9.67
N GLY A 31 -1.24 -8.21 -8.57
CA GLY A 31 -0.93 -9.53 -8.02
C GLY A 31 -2.09 -10.17 -7.24
N GLY A 32 -3.21 -9.47 -7.08
CA GLY A 32 -4.41 -9.95 -6.38
C GLY A 32 -4.43 -9.70 -4.87
N ALA A 33 -3.58 -8.80 -4.35
CA ALA A 33 -3.61 -8.40 -2.96
C ALA A 33 -4.71 -7.36 -2.67
N ASP A 34 -5.28 -7.41 -1.48
CA ASP A 34 -6.10 -6.33 -0.91
C ASP A 34 -5.16 -5.32 -0.21
N VAL A 35 -4.90 -4.18 -0.84
CA VAL A 35 -3.92 -3.21 -0.36
C VAL A 35 -4.59 -2.08 0.41
N LEU A 36 -4.07 -1.77 1.61
CA LEU A 36 -4.34 -0.52 2.30
C LEU A 36 -3.06 0.31 2.39
N ALA A 37 -3.04 1.45 1.69
CA ALA A 37 -1.86 2.30 1.61
C ALA A 37 -1.97 3.56 2.48
N TRP A 38 -0.84 4.06 2.96
CA TRP A 38 -0.75 5.31 3.70
C TRP A 38 0.59 6.01 3.52
N ASP A 39 0.61 7.32 3.79
CA ASP A 39 1.79 8.17 3.83
C ASP A 39 1.48 9.33 4.77
N ASP A 40 2.50 9.89 5.43
CA ASP A 40 2.34 11.07 6.28
C ASP A 40 2.12 12.36 5.46
N ASN A 41 2.51 12.36 4.19
CA ASN A 41 2.22 13.44 3.26
C ASN A 41 0.79 13.28 2.69
N PRO A 42 -0.15 14.18 3.04
CA PRO A 42 -1.54 14.10 2.57
C PRO A 42 -1.66 14.25 1.06
N GLU A 43 -0.72 14.93 0.39
CA GLU A 43 -0.72 15.02 -1.08
C GLU A 43 -0.42 13.65 -1.72
N SER A 44 0.48 12.87 -1.13
CA SER A 44 0.80 11.52 -1.60
C SER A 44 -0.41 10.60 -1.42
N VAL A 45 -1.11 10.72 -0.30
CA VAL A 45 -2.38 9.99 -0.04
C VAL A 45 -3.44 10.36 -1.07
N ALA A 46 -3.64 11.66 -1.33
CA ALA A 46 -4.61 12.13 -2.32
C ALA A 46 -4.28 11.62 -3.74
N LYS A 47 -3.00 11.65 -4.14
CA LYS A 47 -2.53 11.10 -5.42
C LYS A 47 -2.81 9.59 -5.52
N ALA A 48 -2.61 8.83 -4.45
CA ALA A 48 -2.91 7.40 -4.41
C ALA A 48 -4.42 7.12 -4.55
N ALA A 49 -5.26 7.87 -3.83
CA ALA A 49 -6.71 7.75 -3.92
C ALA A 49 -7.23 8.05 -5.34
N ILE A 50 -6.73 9.12 -5.99
CA ILE A 50 -7.04 9.45 -7.40
C ILE A 50 -6.61 8.31 -8.34
N ALA A 51 -5.50 7.64 -8.02
CA ALA A 51 -5.01 6.49 -8.78
C ALA A 51 -5.79 5.18 -8.51
N GLY A 52 -6.85 5.22 -7.70
CA GLY A 52 -7.71 4.06 -7.38
C GLY A 52 -7.12 3.14 -6.31
N ILE A 53 -6.09 3.57 -5.57
CA ILE A 53 -5.51 2.80 -4.47
C ILE A 53 -6.27 3.13 -3.18
N ALA A 54 -6.73 2.10 -2.46
CA ALA A 54 -7.37 2.29 -1.17
C ALA A 54 -6.37 2.86 -0.15
N THR A 55 -6.78 3.93 0.52
CA THR A 55 -5.95 4.62 1.52
C THR A 55 -6.70 4.84 2.82
N ALA A 56 -6.00 4.70 3.95
CA ALA A 56 -6.49 5.07 5.28
C ALA A 56 -5.31 5.16 6.26
N ASP A 57 -5.45 5.91 7.36
CA ASP A 57 -4.42 6.01 8.39
C ASP A 57 -4.18 4.63 9.05
N LEU A 58 -2.97 4.10 8.88
CA LEU A 58 -2.57 2.79 9.42
C LEU A 58 -2.48 2.78 10.95
N ARG A 59 -2.41 3.94 11.62
CA ARG A 59 -2.42 4.03 13.09
C ARG A 59 -3.73 3.51 13.68
N GLY A 60 -4.84 3.66 12.97
CA GLY A 60 -6.16 3.18 13.37
C GLY A 60 -6.57 1.85 12.74
N ALA A 61 -5.67 1.20 11.98
CA ALA A 61 -6.00 -0.01 11.27
C ALA A 61 -5.99 -1.25 12.19
N ASP A 62 -6.83 -2.23 11.86
CA ASP A 62 -6.86 -3.53 12.51
C ASP A 62 -5.72 -4.41 11.98
N TRP A 63 -4.59 -4.41 12.70
CA TRP A 63 -3.36 -5.06 12.27
C TRP A 63 -3.45 -6.58 12.17
N ALA A 64 -4.38 -7.22 12.88
CA ALA A 64 -4.60 -8.66 12.82
C ALA A 64 -5.06 -9.13 11.42
N LYS A 65 -5.58 -8.22 10.59
CA LYS A 65 -6.04 -8.52 9.23
C LYS A 65 -4.94 -8.49 8.18
N PHE A 66 -3.78 -7.89 8.45
CA PHE A 66 -2.69 -7.81 7.46
C PHE A 66 -1.81 -9.06 7.50
N SER A 67 -1.52 -9.61 6.33
CA SER A 67 -0.55 -10.69 6.17
C SER A 67 0.89 -10.19 6.00
N ALA A 68 1.07 -8.91 5.65
CA ALA A 68 2.37 -8.29 5.47
C ALA A 68 2.28 -6.76 5.59
N PHE A 69 3.40 -6.17 5.98
CA PHE A 69 3.61 -4.72 5.97
C PHE A 69 4.77 -4.39 5.03
N VAL A 70 4.48 -3.59 4.00
CA VAL A 70 5.48 -3.09 3.06
C VAL A 70 5.84 -1.67 3.46
N LEU A 71 7.06 -1.49 3.93
CA LEU A 71 7.57 -0.22 4.42
C LEU A 71 8.50 0.42 3.39
N SER A 72 8.28 1.69 3.06
CA SER A 72 9.17 2.45 2.20
C SER A 72 10.58 2.53 2.81
N PRO A 73 11.65 2.40 1.99
CA PRO A 73 13.01 2.58 2.47
C PRO A 73 13.21 3.94 3.15
N GLY A 74 14.00 3.96 4.22
CA GLY A 74 14.35 5.19 4.96
C GLY A 74 13.31 5.66 5.98
N VAL A 75 12.20 4.94 6.13
CA VAL A 75 11.28 5.14 7.26
C VAL A 75 11.87 4.41 8.49
N PRO A 76 12.07 5.10 9.63
CA PRO A 76 12.64 4.52 10.84
C PRO A 76 11.72 3.52 11.55
#